data_AF-A0A962MMN6-F1
#
_entry.id   AF-A0A962MMN6-F1
#
_cell.length_a   1.000
_cell.length_b   1.000
_cell.length_c   1.000
_cell.angle_alpha   90.00
_cell.angle_beta   90.00
_cell.angle_gamma   90.00
#
_symmetry.space_group_name_H-M   'P 1'
#
loop_
_entity.id
_entity.type
_entity.pdbx_description
1 polymer ?
#
loop_
_entity_poly.entity_id
_entity_poly.type
_entity_poly.pdbx_seq_one_letter_code
_entity_poly.pdbx_strand_id
1 'polypeptide(L)'
;NGVRTALRTLGYDNDTMTPHGFRATARTLLDEVLGYRVDWIEHQLAHAVKDANGRAYNRTSHLKDRAEMMQGWADYLDNLKAQAKAGNVIIAKFGQ
;
A
#
# COMPACT_ATOMS: atom_id res chain seq x y z
N ASN A 1 -0.70 4.70 17.84
CA ASN A 1 -0.50 4.28 16.44
C ASN A 1 -1.72 4.61 15.60
N GLY A 2 -1.63 5.65 14.75
CA GLY A 2 -2.77 6.19 13.98
C GLY A 2 -3.44 5.19 13.03
N VAL A 3 -2.69 4.32 12.35
CA VAL A 3 -3.25 3.32 11.41
C VAL A 3 -4.17 2.32 12.12
N ARG A 4 -3.80 1.86 13.33
CA ARG A 4 -4.67 0.95 14.10
C ARG A 4 -6.00 1.64 14.43
N THR A 5 -5.94 2.86 14.94
CA THR A 5 -7.14 3.65 15.27
C THR A 5 -7.98 3.90 14.02
N ALA A 6 -7.38 4.27 12.89
CA ALA A 6 -8.10 4.45 11.63
C ALA A 6 -8.83 3.17 11.18
N LEU A 7 -8.15 2.01 11.24
CA LEU A 7 -8.79 0.73 10.92
C LEU A 7 -9.98 0.43 11.85
N ARG A 8 -9.87 0.75 13.16
CA ARG A 8 -11.01 0.61 14.10
C ARG A 8 -12.16 1.55 13.73
N THR A 9 -11.87 2.80 13.40
CA THR A 9 -12.87 3.80 13.02
C THR A 9 -13.59 3.41 11.73
N LEU A 10 -12.90 2.73 10.81
CA LEU A 10 -13.49 2.20 9.57
C LEU A 10 -14.31 0.91 9.79
N GLY A 11 -14.36 0.36 11.01
CA GLY A 11 -15.15 -0.82 11.37
C GLY A 11 -14.45 -2.16 11.18
N TYR A 12 -13.15 -2.17 10.86
CA TYR A 12 -12.38 -3.42 10.79
C TYR A 12 -12.00 -3.90 12.19
N ASP A 13 -12.31 -5.15 12.52
CA ASP A 13 -11.87 -5.81 13.76
C ASP A 13 -10.41 -6.33 13.64
N ASN A 14 -9.87 -6.89 14.74
CA ASN A 14 -8.44 -7.22 14.82
C ASN A 14 -8.11 -8.47 13.99
N ASP A 15 -9.11 -9.29 13.73
CA ASP A 15 -8.96 -10.55 13.00
C ASP A 15 -9.15 -10.32 11.50
N THR A 16 -9.96 -9.32 11.13
CA THR A 16 -10.21 -8.92 9.74
C THR A 16 -9.05 -8.14 9.15
N MET A 17 -8.53 -7.13 9.86
CA MET A 17 -7.41 -6.32 9.35
C MET A 17 -6.56 -5.74 10.48
N THR A 18 -5.28 -6.10 10.47
CA THR A 18 -4.27 -5.55 11.39
C THR A 18 -3.40 -4.49 10.69
N PRO A 19 -2.73 -3.61 11.44
CA PRO A 19 -1.75 -2.69 10.86
C PRO A 19 -0.62 -3.39 10.10
N HIS A 20 -0.26 -4.61 10.51
CA HIS A 20 0.76 -5.41 9.82
C HIS A 20 0.22 -5.96 8.50
N GLY A 21 -0.99 -6.54 8.52
CA GLY A 21 -1.68 -6.99 7.31
C GLY A 21 -1.87 -5.88 6.30
N PHE A 22 -2.30 -4.70 6.76
CA PHE A 22 -2.44 -3.51 5.92
C PHE A 22 -1.12 -3.12 5.24
N ARG A 23 0.00 -3.15 5.99
CA ARG A 23 1.33 -2.87 5.43
C ARG A 23 1.73 -3.92 4.39
N ALA A 24 1.51 -5.20 4.66
CA ALA A 24 1.82 -6.28 3.73
C ALA A 24 1.01 -6.14 2.43
N THR A 25 -0.29 -5.87 2.53
CA THR A 25 -1.15 -5.60 1.35
C THR A 25 -0.65 -4.41 0.55
N ALA A 26 -0.32 -3.28 1.21
CA ALA A 26 0.21 -2.11 0.51
C ALA A 26 1.53 -2.41 -0.21
N ARG A 27 2.44 -3.17 0.42
CA ARG A 27 3.71 -3.60 -0.19
C ARG A 27 3.47 -4.40 -1.46
N THR A 28 2.57 -5.39 -1.41
CA THR A 28 2.23 -6.22 -2.58
C THR A 28 1.61 -5.41 -3.70
N LEU A 29 0.66 -4.52 -3.40
CA LEU A 29 -0.01 -3.71 -4.43
C LEU A 29 0.94 -2.70 -5.10
N LEU A 30 1.80 -2.05 -4.31
CA LEU A 30 2.80 -1.12 -4.85
C LEU A 30 3.79 -1.83 -5.80
N ASP A 31 4.15 -3.08 -5.50
CA ASP A 31 5.07 -3.89 -6.32
C ASP A 31 4.36 -4.48 -7.54
N GLU A 32 3.34 -5.31 -7.32
CA GLU A 32 2.77 -6.16 -8.37
C GLU A 32 1.73 -5.44 -9.24
N VAL A 33 0.98 -4.47 -8.68
CA VAL A 33 -0.11 -3.80 -9.41
C VAL A 33 0.37 -2.48 -9.98
N LEU A 34 1.14 -1.71 -9.21
CA LEU A 34 1.61 -0.38 -9.63
C LEU A 34 3.04 -0.40 -10.18
N GLY A 35 3.77 -1.51 -10.03
CA GLY A 35 5.08 -1.72 -10.67
C GLY A 35 6.20 -0.84 -10.12
N TYR A 36 6.07 -0.32 -8.90
CA TYR A 36 7.10 0.52 -8.31
C TYR A 36 8.31 -0.31 -7.86
N ARG A 37 9.48 0.31 -7.87
CA ARG A 37 10.70 -0.38 -7.46
C ARG A 37 10.63 -0.76 -5.98
N VAL A 38 10.99 -2.01 -5.70
CA VAL A 38 10.95 -2.58 -4.35
C VAL A 38 11.77 -1.77 -3.35
N ASP A 39 12.93 -1.25 -3.74
CA ASP A 39 13.77 -0.43 -2.84
C ASP A 39 13.07 0.85 -2.36
N TRP A 40 12.25 1.48 -3.20
CA TRP A 40 11.44 2.64 -2.79
C TRP A 40 10.33 2.26 -1.81
N ILE A 41 9.67 1.13 -2.07
CA ILE A 41 8.61 0.59 -1.23
C ILE A 41 9.17 0.26 0.15
N GLU A 42 10.26 -0.49 0.22
CA GLU A 42 10.90 -0.86 1.50
C GLU A 42 11.39 0.38 2.27
N HIS A 43 11.96 1.38 1.59
CA HIS A 43 12.30 2.67 2.22
C HIS A 43 11.06 3.40 2.78
N GLN A 44 9.93 3.36 2.09
CA GLN A 44 8.68 3.96 2.56
C GLN A 44 8.09 3.23 3.77
N LEU A 45 8.32 1.92 3.85
CA LEU A 45 7.92 1.09 4.99
C LEU A 45 8.90 1.18 6.17
N ALA A 46 9.95 2.01 6.06
CA ALA A 46 11.04 2.13 7.01
C ALA A 46 11.76 0.79 7.27
N HIS A 47 11.76 -0.09 6.27
CA HIS A 47 12.52 -1.33 6.29
C HIS A 47 13.95 -1.08 5.84
N ALA A 48 14.87 -1.91 6.34
CA ALA A 48 16.25 -1.90 5.88
C ALA A 48 16.33 -2.61 4.52
N VAL A 49 16.73 -1.87 3.47
CA VAL A 49 17.00 -2.45 2.15
C VAL A 49 18.35 -3.16 2.19
N LYS A 50 18.40 -4.43 1.80
CA LYS A 50 19.66 -5.17 1.65
C LYS A 50 20.36 -4.67 0.38
N ASP A 51 21.56 -4.10 0.56
CA ASP A 51 22.43 -3.72 -0.55
C ASP A 51 23.46 -4.85 -0.80
N ALA A 52 23.47 -5.40 -2.01
CA ALA A 52 24.43 -6.44 -2.42
C ALA A 52 25.88 -5.93 -2.42
N ASN A 53 26.09 -4.61 -2.52
CA ASN A 53 27.40 -3.96 -2.51
C ASN A 53 27.72 -3.27 -1.18
N GLY A 54 26.89 -3.49 -0.15
CA GLY A 54 27.01 -2.88 1.17
C GLY A 54 26.57 -1.41 1.19
N ARG A 55 26.12 -0.94 2.37
CA ARG A 55 25.59 0.43 2.67
C ARG A 55 26.48 1.62 2.20
N ALA A 56 27.65 1.35 1.63
CA ALA A 56 28.59 2.35 1.16
C ALA A 56 28.07 3.15 -0.05
N TYR A 57 27.25 2.55 -0.92
CA TYR A 57 26.85 3.16 -2.19
C TYR A 57 25.37 3.56 -2.29
N ASN A 58 24.47 2.96 -1.50
CA ASN A 58 23.07 3.40 -1.44
C ASN A 58 22.86 4.55 -0.45
N ARG A 59 23.33 5.76 -0.81
CA ARG A 59 23.07 7.00 -0.05
C ARG A 59 21.80 7.73 -0.50
N THR A 60 21.12 7.23 -1.52
CA THR A 60 19.96 7.89 -2.11
C THR A 60 18.70 7.50 -1.35
N SER A 61 18.11 8.47 -0.66
CA SER A 61 16.83 8.31 0.04
C SER A 61 15.62 8.25 -0.90
N HIS A 62 15.84 8.50 -2.20
CA HIS A 62 14.82 8.49 -3.27
C HIS A 62 13.56 9.30 -2.91
N LEU A 63 13.72 10.43 -2.19
CA LEU A 63 12.57 11.15 -1.62
C LEU A 63 11.61 11.67 -2.69
N LYS A 64 12.13 12.19 -3.81
CA LYS A 64 11.30 12.66 -4.92
C LYS A 64 10.50 11.51 -5.52
N ASP A 65 11.18 10.43 -5.88
CA ASP A 65 10.57 9.24 -6.47
C ASP A 65 9.54 8.60 -5.52
N ARG A 66 9.83 8.57 -4.22
CA ARG A 66 8.90 8.08 -3.19
C ARG A 66 7.70 8.99 -3.01
N ALA A 67 7.85 10.30 -3.16
CA ALA A 67 6.73 11.22 -3.14
C ALA A 67 5.80 10.96 -4.34
N GLU A 68 6.38 10.78 -5.54
CA GLU A 68 5.63 10.42 -6.75
C GLU A 68 4.93 9.05 -6.61
N MET A 69 5.62 8.06 -6.04
CA MET A 69 5.04 6.75 -5.70
C MET A 69 3.84 6.88 -4.75
N MET A 70 3.97 7.70 -3.70
CA MET A 70 2.89 7.89 -2.74
C MET A 70 1.71 8.67 -3.34
N GLN A 71 1.96 9.54 -4.32
CA GLN A 71 0.89 10.18 -5.09
C GLN A 71 0.17 9.15 -5.96
N GLY A 72 0.89 8.31 -6.70
CA GLY A 72 0.28 7.25 -7.51
C GLY A 72 -0.51 6.24 -6.67
N TRP A 73 -0.03 5.94 -5.46
CA TRP A 73 -0.80 5.16 -4.48
C TRP A 73 -2.11 5.84 -4.08
N ALA A 74 -2.09 7.14 -3.80
CA ALA A 74 -3.30 7.90 -3.47
C ALA A 74 -4.30 7.90 -4.64
N ASP A 75 -3.83 8.14 -5.86
CA ASP A 75 -4.64 8.16 -7.08
C ASP A 75 -5.29 6.77 -7.33
N TYR A 76 -4.54 5.69 -7.08
CA TYR A 76 -5.06 4.32 -7.16
C TYR A 76 -6.21 4.09 -6.17
N LEU A 77 -6.04 4.49 -4.90
CA LEU A 77 -7.08 4.36 -3.89
C LEU A 77 -8.33 5.20 -4.21
N ASP A 78 -8.14 6.42 -4.72
CA ASP A 78 -9.25 7.28 -5.15
C ASP A 78 -10.00 6.70 -6.35
N ASN A 79 -9.29 6.07 -7.29
CA ASN A 79 -9.92 5.34 -8.39
C ASN A 79 -10.75 4.15 -7.88
N LEU A 80 -10.22 3.31 -6.99
CA LEU A 80 -10.98 2.22 -6.37
C LEU A 80 -12.24 2.73 -5.67
N LYS A 81 -12.12 3.83 -4.93
CA LYS A 81 -13.26 4.47 -4.26
C LYS A 81 -14.30 5.00 -5.26
N ALA A 82 -13.86 5.59 -6.36
CA ALA A 82 -14.75 6.06 -7.43
C ALA A 82 -15.48 4.88 -8.10
N GLN A 83 -14.76 3.80 -8.42
CA GLN A 83 -15.33 2.57 -8.99
C GLN A 83 -16.37 1.93 -8.07
N ALA A 84 -16.07 1.83 -6.77
CA ALA A 84 -17.02 1.29 -5.78
C ALA A 84 -18.31 2.12 -5.70
N LYS A 85 -18.21 3.45 -5.87
CA LYS A 85 -19.37 4.36 -5.88
C LYS A 85 -20.14 4.37 -7.19
N ALA A 86 -19.50 4.04 -8.31
CA ALA A 86 -20.10 4.09 -9.63
C ALA A 86 -21.19 3.02 -9.85
N GLY A 87 -21.41 2.10 -8.91
CA GLY A 87 -22.46 1.09 -9.01
C GLY A 87 -22.18 0.00 -10.05
N ASN A 88 -20.96 -0.06 -10.58
CA ASN A 88 -20.53 -1.05 -11.59
C ASN A 88 -20.28 -2.44 -10.98
N VAL A 89 -20.49 -2.60 -9.67
CA VAL A 89 -20.48 -3.89 -8.98
C VAL A 89 -21.89 -4.48 -9.08
N ILE A 90 -22.08 -5.40 -10.03
CA ILE A 90 -23.26 -6.27 -10.01
C ILE A 90 -23.07 -7.22 -8.82
N ILE A 91 -23.82 -7.02 -7.74
CA ILE A 91 -23.94 -8.04 -6.68
C ILE A 91 -24.77 -9.18 -7.27
N ALA A 92 -24.10 -10.07 -8.01
CA ALA A 92 -24.71 -11.30 -8.47
C ALA A 92 -24.94 -12.18 -7.24
N LYS A 93 -26.21 -12.48 -6.94
CA LYS A 93 -26.56 -13.57 -6.03
C LYS A 93 -26.26 -14.89 -6.75
N PHE A 94 -25.05 -15.39 -6.58
CA PHE A 94 -24.77 -16.80 -6.85
C PHE A 94 -25.40 -17.61 -5.70
N GLY A 95 -26.68 -17.98 -5.84
CA GLY A 95 -27.31 -18.98 -4.96
C GLY A 95 -26.73 -20.39 -5.24
N GLN A 96 -26.80 -21.37 -4.34
CA GLN A 96 -27.75 -21.62 -3.23
C GLN A 96 -27.10 -21.65 -1.86
#